data_AF-A0A9E5EZV6-F1
#
_entry.id   AF-A0A9E5EZV6-F1
#
_cell.length_a   1.000
_cell.length_b   1.000
_cell.length_c   1.000
_cell.angle_alpha   90.00
_cell.angle_beta   90.00
_cell.angle_gamma   90.00
#
_symmetry.space_group_name_H-M   'P 1'
#
loop_
_entity.id
_entity.type
_entity.pdbx_description
1 polymer ?
#
loop_
_entity_poly.entity_id
_entity_poly.type
_entity_poly.pdbx_seq_one_letter_code
_entity_poly.pdbx_strand_id
1 'polypeptide(L)' 'EISQKEIVIQASQRQKYIDQSQSLNLMIPPSASPKEVNSLLIEGWEMGVKTFYYQRSANPAQELARSILTCASCEA' A
#
# COMPACT_ATOMS: atom_id res chain seq x y z
N GLU A 1 -9.95 -2.98 2.15
CA GLU A 1 -8.98 -1.91 1.82
C GLU A 1 -8.41 -2.13 0.42
N ILE A 2 -7.70 -1.14 -0.14
CA ILE A 2 -7.10 -1.23 -1.49
C ILE A 2 -5.76 -2.00 -1.42
N SER A 3 -5.58 -2.93 -2.35
CA SER A 3 -4.31 -3.64 -2.52
C SER A 3 -3.18 -2.68 -2.91
N GLN A 4 -2.07 -2.71 -2.17
CA GLN A 4 -0.90 -1.89 -2.48
C GLN A 4 -0.22 -2.33 -3.79
N LYS A 5 -0.34 -3.60 -4.16
CA LYS A 5 0.14 -4.10 -5.45
C LYS A 5 -0.58 -3.45 -6.62
N GLU A 6 -1.90 -3.28 -6.54
CA GLU A 6 -2.67 -2.61 -7.59
C GLU A 6 -2.24 -1.15 -7.78
N ILE A 7 -1.90 -0.46 -6.68
CA ILE A 7 -1.37 0.91 -6.73
C ILE A 7 -0.05 0.95 -7.51
N VAL A 8 0.85 -0.01 -7.27
CA VAL A 8 2.14 -0.13 -7.98
C VAL A 8 1.92 -0.45 -9.46
N ILE A 9 0.99 -1.35 -9.80
CA ILE A 9 0.65 -1.67 -11.20
C ILE A 9 0.11 -0.44 -11.92
N GLN A 10 -0.80 0.32 -11.32
CA GLN A 10 -1.32 1.53 -11.95
C GLN A 10 -0.25 2.63 -12.06
N ALA A 11 0.67 2.71 -11.09
CA ALA A 11 1.81 3.62 -11.12
C ALA A 11 2.75 3.31 -12.29
N SER A 12 3.10 2.04 -12.50
CA SER A 12 3.94 1.62 -13.61
C SER A 12 3.27 1.87 -14.96
N GLN A 13 1.97 1.53 -15.09
CA GLN A 13 1.22 1.71 -16.32
C GLN A 13 1.14 3.18 -16.78
N ARG A 14 1.02 4.14 -15.86
CA ARG A 14 1.01 5.57 -16.24
C ARG A 14 2.40 6.16 -16.41
N GLN A 15 3.46 5.51 -15.89
CA GLN A 15 4.83 6.01 -15.95
C GLN A 15 5.32 6.21 -17.40
N LYS A 16 4.80 5.45 -18.37
CA LYS A 16 5.08 5.63 -19.81
C LYS A 16 4.66 7.01 -20.37
N TYR A 17 3.78 7.71 -19.67
CA TYR A 17 3.29 9.04 -20.05
C TYR A 17 3.85 10.16 -19.15
N ILE A 18 4.78 9.84 -18.25
CA ILE A 18 5.41 10.77 -17.32
C ILE A 18 6.92 10.78 -17.63
N ASP A 19 7.41 11.92 -18.12
CA ASP A 19 8.81 12.13 -18.48
C ASP A 19 9.74 12.04 -17.26
N GLN A 20 9.31 12.60 -16.13
CA GLN A 20 10.01 12.54 -14.84
C GLN A 20 9.52 11.35 -14.00
N SER A 21 9.02 11.58 -12.78
CA SER A 21 8.60 10.54 -11.84
C SER A 21 7.28 10.92 -11.16
N GLN A 22 6.88 10.10 -10.19
CA GLN A 22 5.65 10.25 -9.43
C GLN A 22 5.92 9.92 -7.97
N SER A 23 5.43 10.76 -7.05
CA SER A 23 5.49 10.48 -5.62
C SER A 23 4.49 9.39 -5.28
N LEU A 24 4.98 8.16 -5.06
CA LEU A 24 4.14 7.00 -4.77
C LEU A 24 4.18 6.66 -3.28
N ASN A 25 3.08 6.94 -2.57
CA ASN A 25 2.91 6.54 -1.18
C ASN A 25 2.23 5.17 -1.11
N LEU A 26 2.72 4.31 -0.22
CA LEU A 26 2.12 3.01 0.08
C LEU A 26 1.65 2.99 1.53
N MET A 27 0.51 2.36 1.77
CA MET A 27 -0.01 2.07 3.10
C MET A 27 0.27 0.61 3.43
N ILE A 28 1.32 0.36 4.19
CA ILE A 28 1.78 -0.98 4.57
C ILE A 28 1.41 -1.23 6.04
N PRO A 29 0.58 -2.25 6.33
CA PRO A 29 0.19 -2.54 7.70
C PRO A 29 1.42 -2.96 8.53
N PRO A 30 1.42 -2.68 9.85
CA PRO A 30 2.54 -3.04 10.72
C PRO A 30 2.74 -4.55 10.84
N SER A 31 1.72 -5.34 10.52
CA SER A 31 1.76 -6.81 10.47
C SER A 31 2.42 -7.38 9.22
N ALA A 32 2.68 -6.58 8.18
CA ALA A 32 3.33 -7.05 6.97
C ALA A 32 4.77 -7.47 7.26
N SER A 33 5.17 -8.64 6.76
CA SER A 33 6.55 -9.09 6.95
C SER A 33 7.52 -8.24 6.11
N PRO A 34 8.76 -8.03 6.57
CA PRO A 34 9.77 -7.33 5.78
C PRO A 34 10.01 -7.96 4.40
N LYS A 35 9.82 -9.28 4.29
CA LYS A 35 9.94 -10.03 3.04
C LYS A 35 8.87 -9.62 2.03
N GLU A 36 7.62 -9.51 2.44
CA GLU A 36 6.52 -9.10 1.57
C GLU A 36 6.68 -7.67 1.09
N VAL A 37 7.11 -6.76 1.98
CA VAL A 37 7.41 -5.37 1.62
C VAL A 37 8.53 -5.31 0.59
N ASN A 38 9.61 -6.05 0.82
CA ASN A 38 10.73 -6.11 -0.12
C ASN A 38 10.30 -6.67 -1.49
N SER A 39 9.51 -7.74 -1.51
CA SER A 39 8.97 -8.30 -2.75
C SER A 39 8.11 -7.30 -3.51
N LEU A 40 7.24 -6.55 -2.84
CA LEU A 40 6.42 -5.50 -3.46
C LEU A 40 7.28 -4.38 -4.08
N LEU A 41 8.32 -3.94 -3.37
CA LEU A 41 9.22 -2.89 -3.86
C LEU A 41 10.05 -3.35 -5.08
N ILE A 42 10.58 -4.57 -5.03
CA ILE A 42 11.32 -5.17 -6.15
C ILE A 42 10.40 -5.32 -7.37
N GLU A 43 9.18 -5.84 -7.18
CA GLU A 43 8.21 -6.00 -8.27
C GLU A 43 7.87 -4.64 -8.92
N GLY A 44 7.72 -3.58 -8.11
CA GLY A 44 7.51 -2.23 -8.65
C GLY A 44 8.69 -1.69 -9.44
N TRP A 45 9.92 -1.93 -8.98
CA TRP A 45 11.13 -1.60 -9.72
C TRP A 45 11.22 -2.36 -11.05
N GLU A 46 10.95 -3.66 -11.06
CA GLU A 46 10.91 -4.49 -12.27
C GLU A 46 9.84 -4.01 -13.27
N MET A 47 8.70 -3.51 -12.77
CA MET A 47 7.65 -2.90 -13.59
C MET A 47 7.98 -1.48 -14.09
N GLY A 48 9.10 -0.88 -13.68
CA GLY A 48 9.54 0.44 -14.14
C GLY A 48 9.02 1.62 -13.31
N VAL A 49 8.57 1.38 -12.07
CA VAL A 49 8.32 2.47 -11.11
C VAL A 49 9.66 3.08 -10.72
N LYS A 50 9.79 4.41 -10.93
CA LYS A 50 11.07 5.12 -10.71
C LYS A 50 11.34 5.43 -9.24
N THR A 51 10.30 5.73 -8.46
CA THR A 51 10.45 6.21 -7.07
C THR A 51 9.28 5.79 -6.19
N PHE A 52 9.58 5.46 -4.93
CA PHE A 52 8.62 5.35 -3.82
C PHE A 52 8.86 6.49 -2.84
N TYR A 53 7.82 6.91 -2.12
CA TYR A 53 7.90 8.02 -1.19
C TYR A 53 7.64 7.60 0.27
N TYR A 54 6.42 7.74 0.79
CA TYR A 54 6.12 7.28 2.15
C TYR A 54 5.59 5.85 2.17
N GLN A 55 6.17 5.05 3.06
CA GLN A 55 5.53 3.85 3.60
C GLN A 55 4.81 4.22 4.89
N ARG A 56 3.49 4.41 4.80
CA ARG A 56 2.65 4.73 5.96
C ARG A 56 2.14 3.46 6.60
N SER A 57 2.13 3.41 7.92
CA SER A 57 1.48 2.34 8.67
C SER A 57 0.08 2.77 9.11
N ALA A 58 -0.81 1.80 9.29
CA ALA A 58 -2.09 2.05 9.94
C ALA A 58 -1.84 2.51 11.38
N ASN A 59 -2.60 3.52 11.83
CA ASN A 59 -2.54 3.94 13.23
C ASN A 59 -3.26 2.87 14.09
N PRO A 60 -2.59 2.24 15.07
CA PRO A 60 -3.21 1.22 15.92
C PRO A 60 -4.49 1.71 16.63
N ALA A 61 -4.58 3.00 16.96
CA ALA A 61 -5.79 3.57 17.57
C ALA A 61 -6.96 3.67 16.58
N GLN A 62 -6.68 3.93 15.30
CA GLN A 62 -7.71 3.91 14.26
C GLN A 62 -8.14 2.48 13.93
N GLU A 63 -7.20 1.54 13.97
CA GLU A 63 -7.47 0.12 13.78
C GLU A 63 -8.34 -0.42 14.93
N LEU A 64 -8.02 -0.07 16.18
CA LEU A 64 -8.81 -0.38 17.36
C LEU A 64 -10.21 0.26 17.30
N ALA A 65 -10.30 1.53 16.92
CA ALA A 65 -11.60 2.19 16.77
C ALA A 65 -12.46 1.49 15.71
N ARG A 66 -11.87 1.06 14.59
CA ARG A 66 -12.55 0.26 13.57
C ARG A 66 -12.98 -1.10 14.07
N SER A 67 -12.13 -1.82 14.81
CA SER A 67 -12.47 -3.15 15.34
C SER A 67 -13.57 -3.09 16.39
N ILE A 68 -13.66 -2.00 17.17
CA ILE A 68 -14.75 -1.77 18.13
C ILE A 68 -16.06 -1.46 17.42
N LEU A 69 -16.02 -0.80 16.25
CA LEU A 69 -17.20 -0.48 15.45
C LEU A 69 -17.75 -1.69 14.67
N THR A 70 -16.94 -2.72 14.39
CA THR A 70 -17.38 -3.99 13.82
C THR A 70 -17.93 -4.90 14.92
N CYS A 71 -19.19 -4.70 15.30
CA CYS A 71 -19.85 -5.51 16.32
C CYS A 71 -20.49 -6.76 15.70
N ALA A 72 -19.71 -7.83 15.56
CA ALA A 72 -20.19 -9.12 15.02
C ALA A 72 -21.29 -9.78 15.89
N SER A 73 -21.51 -9.31 17.13
CA SER A 73 -22.57 -9.83 18.00
C SER A 73 -23.95 -9.25 17.72
N CYS A 74 -24.07 -8.18 16.92
CA CYS A 74 -25.35 -7.54 16.57
C CYS A 74 -25.57 -7.40 15.06
N GLU A 75 -24.62 -7.86 14.23
CA GLU A 75 -24.83 -8.08 12.80
C GLU A 75 -25.53 -9.44 12.64
N ALA A 76 -26.81 -9.40 12.27
CA ALA A 76 -27.73 -10.55 12.27
C ALA A 76 -27.30 -11.74 11.41
#